data_AF-A0A1Q8SYJ4-F1
#
_entry.id   AF-A0A1Q8SYJ4-F1
#
_cell.length_a   1.000
_cell.length_b   1.000
_cell.length_c   1.000
_cell.angle_alpha   90.00
_cell.angle_beta   90.00
_cell.angle_gamma   90.00
#
_symmetry.space_group_name_H-M   'P 1'
#
loop_
_entity.id
_entity.type
_entity.pdbx_description
1 polymer ?
#
loop_
_entity_poly.entity_id
_entity_poly.type
_entity_poly.pdbx_seq_one_letter_code
_entity_poly.pdbx_strand_id
1 'polypeptide(L)'
;MAEKHPAIPAKLAWLEPTVARLRRYHWLWPPIAFVLGLLGFFLVNRQQWLGGVLALGLVLTWVLLIIESIASKWLSRRGRNVALPRAAATFIAQMVHQETLFFCLPFFLATTIWTSGQALFTGLLIACSILAILDPVYFGLSNRHRWLYFLLHALCVFVVMLVTLPIMLSLTTGESLILSILAMMFFSLPSVIGLLKPAGITRWLAMIGLLMVLGGTAWSARTWIPPATLWLSGSALSPSFDTAARQPRGSMTLTPQALESRGLFVYTAIRAPRGLREKIYHVWRHDDAVVERIALIIRGGRDEGYRAWTHKQNFSGEVAGRWQVDVVTQTGQRIGSIRFTVSDDASATLADGNIQRPPGIPGWNIRHLLGSGKEQGD
;
A
#
# COMPACT_ATOMS: atom_id res chain seq x y z
N MET A 1 -35.74 -12.22 23.46
CA MET A 1 -35.69 -10.81 23.92
C MET A 1 -35.72 -9.94 22.67
N ALA A 2 -36.83 -9.26 22.41
CA ALA A 2 -37.02 -8.47 21.19
C ALA A 2 -36.10 -7.22 21.22
N GLU A 3 -35.20 -7.09 20.24
CA GLU A 3 -34.45 -5.87 20.01
C GLU A 3 -35.41 -4.74 19.68
N LYS A 4 -35.55 -3.79 20.59
CA LYS A 4 -36.34 -2.58 20.38
C LYS A 4 -35.61 -1.70 19.37
N HIS A 5 -35.99 -1.78 18.11
CA HIS A 5 -35.47 -0.88 17.07
C HIS A 5 -35.63 0.57 17.53
N PRO A 6 -34.59 1.40 17.48
CA PRO A 6 -34.69 2.79 17.93
C PRO A 6 -35.63 3.54 17.00
N ALA A 7 -36.77 4.00 17.53
CA ALA A 7 -37.76 4.77 16.79
C ALA A 7 -37.11 6.06 16.25
N ILE A 8 -37.21 6.26 14.93
CA ILE A 8 -36.74 7.46 14.25
C ILE A 8 -37.64 8.64 14.70
N PRO A 9 -37.10 9.83 14.98
CA PRO A 9 -37.90 11.00 15.37
C PRO A 9 -39.00 11.28 14.34
N ALA A 10 -40.22 11.62 14.78
CA ALA A 10 -41.39 11.82 13.91
C ALA A 10 -41.17 12.77 12.70
N LYS A 11 -40.21 13.70 12.80
CA LYS A 11 -39.82 14.62 11.71
C LYS A 11 -39.06 13.96 10.55
N LEU A 12 -38.54 12.75 10.75
CA LEU A 12 -37.75 11.98 9.78
C LEU A 12 -38.46 10.69 9.33
N ALA A 13 -39.70 10.45 9.78
CA ALA A 13 -40.48 9.25 9.45
C ALA A 13 -40.73 9.12 7.92
N TRP A 14 -40.76 10.25 7.20
CA TRP A 14 -40.88 10.25 5.74
C TRP A 14 -39.71 9.57 5.01
N LEU A 15 -38.56 9.39 5.67
CA LEU A 15 -37.39 8.69 5.11
C LEU A 15 -37.44 7.17 5.32
N GLU A 16 -38.30 6.66 6.21
CA GLU A 16 -38.38 5.21 6.51
C GLU A 16 -38.56 4.32 5.28
N PRO A 17 -39.47 4.62 4.33
CA PRO A 17 -39.67 3.78 3.15
C PRO A 17 -38.42 3.73 2.28
N THR A 18 -37.75 4.88 2.14
CA THR A 18 -36.55 5.05 1.32
C THR A 18 -35.35 4.35 1.95
N VAL A 19 -35.17 4.48 3.26
CA VAL A 19 -34.12 3.79 4.02
C VAL A 19 -34.32 2.28 3.98
N ALA A 20 -35.55 1.79 4.16
CA ALA A 20 -35.85 0.36 4.07
C ALA A 20 -35.54 -0.21 2.68
N ARG A 21 -35.87 0.56 1.62
CA ARG A 21 -35.56 0.17 0.24
C ARG A 21 -34.06 0.16 -0.04
N LEU A 22 -33.32 1.17 0.42
CA LEU A 22 -31.84 1.22 0.28
C LEU A 22 -31.15 0.10 1.07
N ARG A 23 -31.65 -0.24 2.27
CA ARG A 23 -31.05 -1.26 3.12
C ARG A 23 -30.99 -2.63 2.44
N ARG A 24 -31.97 -2.95 1.58
CA ARG A 24 -31.98 -4.18 0.77
C ARG A 24 -30.80 -4.29 -0.19
N TYR A 25 -30.22 -3.16 -0.61
CA TYR A 25 -29.10 -3.11 -1.54
C TYR A 25 -27.75 -2.85 -0.85
N HIS A 26 -27.73 -2.68 0.48
CA HIS A 26 -26.50 -2.37 1.21
C HIS A 26 -25.41 -3.45 1.05
N TRP A 27 -25.81 -4.73 0.93
CA TRP A 27 -24.89 -5.84 0.70
C TRP A 27 -24.15 -5.76 -0.66
N LEU A 28 -24.66 -4.98 -1.62
CA LEU A 28 -23.99 -4.73 -2.90
C LEU A 28 -22.88 -3.68 -2.79
N TRP A 29 -22.84 -2.90 -1.71
CA TRP A 29 -21.86 -1.82 -1.57
C TRP A 29 -20.41 -2.34 -1.46
N PRO A 30 -20.09 -3.37 -0.65
CA PRO A 30 -18.76 -4.00 -0.62
C PRO A 30 -18.18 -4.43 -1.98
N PRO A 31 -18.89 -5.23 -2.80
CA PRO A 31 -18.36 -5.60 -4.11
C PRO A 31 -18.23 -4.40 -5.05
N ILE A 32 -19.12 -3.41 -4.98
CA ILE A 32 -19.01 -2.17 -5.76
C ILE A 32 -17.75 -1.39 -5.35
N ALA A 33 -17.53 -1.17 -4.05
CA ALA A 33 -16.35 -0.51 -3.50
C ALA A 33 -15.04 -1.21 -3.93
N PHE A 34 -15.03 -2.55 -3.90
CA PHE A 34 -13.90 -3.35 -4.37
C PHE A 34 -13.64 -3.16 -5.87
N VAL A 35 -14.68 -3.23 -6.70
CA VAL A 35 -14.56 -3.01 -8.14
C VAL A 35 -14.10 -1.58 -8.44
N LEU A 36 -14.63 -0.57 -7.75
CA LEU A 36 -14.19 0.82 -7.86
C LEU A 36 -12.72 0.99 -7.44
N GLY A 37 -12.29 0.32 -6.38
CA GLY A 37 -10.89 0.30 -5.98
C GLY A 37 -9.97 -0.35 -7.01
N LEU A 38 -10.40 -1.48 -7.60
CA LEU A 38 -9.69 -2.16 -8.68
C LEU A 38 -9.59 -1.26 -9.94
N LEU A 39 -10.69 -0.62 -10.32
CA LEU A 39 -10.71 0.37 -11.41
C LEU A 39 -9.79 1.54 -11.10
N GLY A 40 -9.81 2.04 -9.86
CA GLY A 40 -8.93 3.09 -9.36
C GLY A 40 -7.45 2.74 -9.54
N PHE A 41 -7.06 1.51 -9.23
CA PHE A 41 -5.69 1.02 -9.45
C PHE A 41 -5.28 1.06 -10.94
N PHE A 42 -6.13 0.58 -11.84
CA PHE A 42 -5.82 0.57 -13.28
C PHE A 42 -5.86 1.96 -13.92
N LEU A 43 -6.75 2.84 -13.46
CA LEU A 43 -6.94 4.19 -13.99
C LEU A 43 -6.18 5.25 -13.19
N VAL A 44 -5.33 4.89 -12.23
CA VAL A 44 -4.74 5.86 -11.27
C VAL A 44 -3.94 6.98 -11.95
N ASN A 45 -3.21 6.66 -13.03
CA ASN A 45 -2.48 7.67 -13.81
C ASN A 45 -3.41 8.65 -14.55
N ARG A 46 -4.69 8.30 -14.72
CA ARG A 46 -5.75 9.15 -15.32
C ARG A 46 -6.71 9.74 -14.30
N GLN A 47 -6.77 9.23 -13.07
CA GLN A 47 -7.74 9.63 -12.03
C GLN A 47 -7.09 9.92 -10.67
N GLN A 48 -6.00 10.69 -10.66
CA GLN A 48 -5.29 11.10 -9.43
C GLN A 48 -6.21 11.81 -8.41
N TRP A 49 -7.29 12.44 -8.87
CA TRP A 49 -8.27 13.14 -8.04
C TRP A 49 -9.01 12.22 -7.05
N LEU A 50 -9.19 10.94 -7.37
CA LEU A 50 -9.88 9.98 -6.49
C LEU A 50 -9.15 9.84 -5.15
N GLY A 51 -7.82 9.74 -5.20
CA GLY A 51 -6.99 9.70 -4.00
C GLY A 51 -7.16 10.95 -3.12
N GLY A 52 -7.18 12.13 -3.76
CA GLY A 52 -7.44 13.40 -3.08
C GLY A 52 -8.83 13.47 -2.44
N VAL A 53 -9.86 12.96 -3.13
CA VAL A 53 -11.23 12.90 -2.59
C VAL A 53 -11.33 11.96 -1.40
N LEU A 54 -10.66 10.81 -1.43
CA LEU A 54 -10.63 9.88 -0.30
C LEU A 54 -9.88 10.48 0.90
N ALA A 55 -8.74 11.12 0.66
CA ALA A 55 -8.01 11.81 1.72
C ALA A 55 -8.86 12.92 2.36
N LEU A 56 -9.54 13.75 1.54
CA LEU A 56 -10.49 14.75 2.04
C LEU A 56 -11.65 14.11 2.80
N GLY A 57 -12.22 13.01 2.28
CA GLY A 57 -13.29 12.26 2.91
C GLY A 57 -12.92 11.77 4.31
N LEU A 58 -11.68 11.31 4.51
CA LEU A 58 -11.18 10.93 5.83
C LEU A 58 -11.04 12.14 6.77
N VAL A 59 -10.53 13.28 6.30
CA VAL A 59 -10.47 14.50 7.11
C VAL A 59 -11.87 14.94 7.55
N LEU A 60 -12.84 14.97 6.63
CA LEU A 60 -14.23 15.31 6.93
C LEU A 60 -14.85 14.30 7.91
N THR A 61 -14.57 13.01 7.72
CA THR A 61 -15.02 11.96 8.63
C THR A 61 -14.38 12.10 10.01
N TRP A 62 -13.11 12.47 10.10
CA TRP A 62 -12.44 12.71 11.37
C TRP A 62 -13.11 13.84 12.16
N VAL A 63 -13.38 14.96 11.49
CA VAL A 63 -14.14 16.10 12.05
C VAL A 63 -15.54 15.65 12.48
N LEU A 64 -16.25 14.89 11.64
CA LEU A 64 -17.56 14.32 11.97
C LEU A 64 -17.52 13.47 13.24
N LEU A 65 -16.52 12.61 13.40
CA LEU A 65 -16.38 11.75 14.59
C LEU A 65 -16.05 12.53 15.86
N ILE A 66 -15.29 13.63 15.74
CA ILE A 66 -15.04 14.56 16.85
C ILE A 66 -16.34 15.27 17.24
N ILE A 67 -17.05 15.84 16.26
CA ILE A 67 -18.34 16.52 16.46
C ILE A 67 -19.33 15.56 17.11
N GLU A 68 -19.46 14.34 16.59
CA GLU A 68 -20.33 13.31 17.17
C GLU A 68 -19.94 13.01 18.61
N SER A 69 -18.64 12.87 18.92
CA SER A 69 -18.20 12.61 20.30
C SER A 69 -18.57 13.72 21.30
N ILE A 70 -18.54 14.98 20.85
CA ILE A 70 -18.88 16.15 21.66
C ILE A 70 -20.40 16.28 21.78
N ALA A 71 -21.11 16.21 20.65
CA ALA A 71 -22.56 16.27 20.58
C ALA A 71 -23.20 15.16 21.42
N SER A 72 -22.71 13.92 21.32
CA SER A 72 -23.19 12.77 22.10
C SER A 72 -23.09 13.00 23.62
N LYS A 73 -22.02 13.63 24.10
CA LYS A 73 -21.86 14.02 25.52
C LYS A 73 -22.82 15.14 25.91
N TRP A 74 -23.05 16.11 25.03
CA TRP A 74 -23.96 17.23 25.31
C TRP A 74 -25.43 16.81 25.27
N LEU A 75 -25.84 15.99 24.30
CA LEU A 75 -27.20 15.48 24.16
C LEU A 75 -27.57 14.55 25.32
N SER A 76 -26.65 13.67 25.76
CA SER A 76 -26.89 12.80 26.92
C SER A 76 -27.10 13.58 28.21
N ARG A 77 -26.36 14.68 28.44
CA ARG A 77 -26.60 15.60 29.57
C ARG A 77 -27.99 16.26 29.53
N ARG A 78 -28.56 16.41 28.33
CA ARG A 78 -29.90 16.98 28.10
C ARG A 78 -31.01 15.92 28.01
N GLY A 79 -30.72 14.65 28.33
CA GLY A 79 -31.70 13.55 28.27
C GLY A 79 -32.20 13.22 26.86
N ARG A 80 -31.52 13.66 25.80
CA ARG A 80 -31.92 13.39 24.41
C ARG A 80 -31.30 12.09 23.89
N ASN A 81 -31.99 11.44 22.95
CA ASN A 81 -31.51 10.20 22.34
C ASN A 81 -30.26 10.44 21.47
N VAL A 82 -29.18 9.72 21.77
CA VAL A 82 -27.86 9.81 21.12
C VAL A 82 -27.64 8.71 20.07
N ALA A 83 -28.52 7.70 20.03
CA ALA A 83 -28.33 6.53 19.20
C ALA A 83 -28.31 6.86 17.69
N LEU A 84 -29.21 7.73 17.23
CA LEU A 84 -29.35 8.05 15.81
C LEU A 84 -28.15 8.86 15.24
N PRO A 85 -27.71 9.97 15.86
CA PRO A 85 -26.52 10.71 15.37
C PRO A 85 -25.25 9.84 15.37
N ARG A 86 -25.08 8.99 16.38
CA ARG A 86 -23.95 8.08 16.48
C ARG A 86 -23.98 7.02 15.39
N ALA A 87 -25.12 6.37 15.19
CA ALA A 87 -25.26 5.37 14.13
C ALA A 87 -25.01 5.97 12.75
N ALA A 88 -25.50 7.19 12.48
CA ALA A 88 -25.26 7.89 11.23
C ALA A 88 -23.77 8.22 11.03
N ALA A 89 -23.09 8.74 12.06
CA ALA A 89 -21.66 9.05 11.96
C ALA A 89 -20.81 7.80 11.76
N THR A 90 -21.12 6.71 12.48
CA THR A 90 -20.45 5.41 12.32
C THR A 90 -20.68 4.85 10.91
N PHE A 91 -21.90 4.94 10.39
CA PHE A 91 -22.22 4.49 9.03
C PHE A 91 -21.42 5.26 7.97
N ILE A 92 -21.42 6.61 8.05
CA ILE A 92 -20.65 7.45 7.11
C ILE A 92 -19.17 7.10 7.18
N ALA A 93 -18.62 6.97 8.39
CA ALA A 93 -17.23 6.60 8.58
C ALA A 93 -16.90 5.20 8.02
N GLN A 94 -17.81 4.24 8.19
CA GLN A 94 -17.66 2.89 7.63
C GLN A 94 -17.54 2.94 6.12
N MET A 95 -18.41 3.69 5.44
CA MET A 95 -18.37 3.84 3.99
C MET A 95 -17.04 4.45 3.53
N VAL A 96 -16.58 5.52 4.19
CA VAL A 96 -15.29 6.16 3.84
C VAL A 96 -14.10 5.23 4.12
N HIS A 97 -14.09 4.51 5.23
CA HIS A 97 -13.04 3.53 5.56
C HIS A 97 -13.02 2.38 4.56
N GLN A 98 -14.19 1.87 4.21
CA GLN A 98 -14.35 0.79 3.25
C GLN A 98 -13.82 1.20 1.87
N GLU A 99 -14.27 2.34 1.34
CA GLU A 99 -13.78 2.87 0.06
C GLU A 99 -12.27 3.11 0.09
N THR A 100 -11.74 3.67 1.19
CA THR A 100 -10.30 3.92 1.34
C THR A 100 -9.50 2.62 1.30
N LEU A 101 -9.91 1.63 2.09
CA LEU A 101 -9.21 0.36 2.19
C LEU A 101 -9.25 -0.38 0.86
N PHE A 102 -10.40 -0.43 0.19
CA PHE A 102 -10.52 -1.10 -1.12
C PHE A 102 -9.86 -0.34 -2.26
N PHE A 103 -9.77 0.98 -2.20
CA PHE A 103 -8.95 1.75 -3.13
C PHE A 103 -7.47 1.45 -2.97
N CYS A 104 -6.97 1.36 -1.73
CA CYS A 104 -5.56 1.17 -1.48
C CYS A 104 -5.10 -0.29 -1.64
N LEU A 105 -5.96 -1.25 -1.30
CA LEU A 105 -5.61 -2.67 -1.22
C LEU A 105 -4.96 -3.23 -2.50
N PRO A 106 -5.45 -2.95 -3.74
CA PRO A 106 -4.81 -3.43 -4.95
C PRO A 106 -3.35 -2.98 -5.11
N PHE A 107 -3.01 -1.75 -4.69
CA PHE A 107 -1.63 -1.25 -4.74
C PHE A 107 -0.72 -2.07 -3.84
N PHE A 108 -1.15 -2.36 -2.61
CA PHE A 108 -0.37 -3.18 -1.69
C PHE A 108 -0.31 -4.64 -2.16
N LEU A 109 -1.40 -5.22 -2.65
CA LEU A 109 -1.39 -6.58 -3.20
C LEU A 109 -0.41 -6.73 -4.37
N ALA A 110 -0.35 -5.75 -5.26
CA ALA A 110 0.55 -5.75 -6.43
C ALA A 110 2.03 -5.56 -6.06
N THR A 111 2.32 -4.85 -4.97
CA THR A 111 3.69 -4.47 -4.57
C THR A 111 4.25 -5.33 -3.43
N THR A 112 3.45 -6.22 -2.84
CA THR A 112 3.86 -7.06 -1.71
C THR A 112 4.78 -8.18 -2.14
N ILE A 113 5.95 -8.24 -1.51
CA ILE A 113 6.81 -9.42 -1.53
C ILE A 113 6.34 -10.38 -0.44
N TRP A 114 5.55 -11.37 -0.84
CA TRP A 114 4.88 -12.33 0.05
C TRP A 114 5.82 -13.18 0.91
N THR A 115 7.09 -13.33 0.51
CA THR A 115 8.12 -14.03 1.29
C THR A 115 8.86 -13.10 2.26
N SER A 116 8.24 -12.01 2.70
CA SER A 116 8.87 -11.01 3.58
C SER A 116 7.87 -10.44 4.58
N GLY A 117 8.34 -9.61 5.53
CA GLY A 117 7.48 -8.93 6.49
C GLY A 117 6.37 -8.07 5.85
N GLN A 118 6.50 -7.73 4.57
CA GLN A 118 5.46 -7.08 3.77
C GLN A 118 4.13 -7.84 3.74
N ALA A 119 4.17 -9.17 3.79
CA ALA A 119 2.98 -10.00 3.86
C ALA A 119 2.13 -9.71 5.12
N LEU A 120 2.77 -9.40 6.25
CA LEU A 120 2.08 -9.10 7.51
C LEU A 120 1.34 -7.76 7.42
N PHE A 121 1.97 -6.74 6.84
CA PHE A 121 1.34 -5.43 6.65
C PHE A 121 0.14 -5.54 5.70
N THR A 122 0.31 -6.19 4.56
CA THR A 122 -0.78 -6.36 3.59
C THR A 122 -1.88 -7.27 4.14
N GLY A 123 -1.53 -8.30 4.90
CA GLY A 123 -2.48 -9.15 5.64
C GLY A 123 -3.30 -8.36 6.65
N LEU A 124 -2.69 -7.42 7.39
CA LEU A 124 -3.40 -6.49 8.27
C LEU A 124 -4.41 -5.65 7.49
N LEU A 125 -4.04 -5.13 6.31
CA LEU A 125 -4.97 -4.36 5.46
C LEU A 125 -6.14 -5.21 4.97
N ILE A 126 -5.90 -6.47 4.59
CA ILE A 126 -6.96 -7.41 4.21
C ILE A 126 -7.91 -7.63 5.40
N ALA A 127 -7.36 -7.89 6.60
CA ALA A 127 -8.15 -8.09 7.81
C ALA A 127 -8.99 -6.84 8.16
N CYS A 128 -8.41 -5.64 8.06
CA CYS A 128 -9.13 -4.38 8.24
C CYS A 128 -10.22 -4.17 7.18
N SER A 129 -9.97 -4.56 5.93
CA SER A 129 -10.96 -4.48 4.85
C SER A 129 -12.15 -5.39 5.12
N ILE A 130 -11.90 -6.63 5.57
CA ILE A 130 -12.96 -7.57 5.99
C ILE A 130 -13.72 -6.99 7.19
N LEU A 131 -13.01 -6.47 8.20
CA LEU A 131 -13.63 -5.84 9.37
C LEU A 131 -14.56 -4.69 8.97
N ALA A 132 -14.16 -3.85 8.01
CA ALA A 132 -14.96 -2.73 7.52
C ALA A 132 -16.25 -3.16 6.81
N ILE A 133 -16.29 -4.38 6.24
CA ILE A 133 -17.51 -4.96 5.65
C ILE A 133 -18.46 -5.49 6.73
N LEU A 134 -17.93 -6.03 7.83
CA LEU A 134 -18.72 -6.75 8.83
C LEU A 134 -19.40 -5.78 9.81
N ASP A 135 -20.64 -5.35 9.51
CA ASP A 135 -21.42 -4.41 10.33
C ASP A 135 -21.39 -4.72 11.84
N PRO A 136 -21.66 -5.96 12.32
CA PRO A 136 -21.70 -6.23 13.76
C PRO A 136 -20.35 -5.97 14.44
N VAL A 137 -19.25 -6.26 13.73
CA VAL A 137 -17.89 -6.08 14.23
C VAL A 137 -17.52 -4.60 14.21
N TYR A 138 -17.79 -3.90 13.11
CA TYR A 138 -17.46 -2.47 12.95
C TYR A 138 -18.25 -1.60 13.93
N PHE A 139 -19.57 -1.79 14.03
CA PHE A 139 -20.40 -1.08 15.01
C PHE A 139 -20.04 -1.48 16.45
N GLY A 140 -19.71 -2.75 16.68
CA GLY A 140 -19.19 -3.23 17.96
C GLY A 140 -17.90 -2.51 18.38
N LEU A 141 -16.98 -2.30 17.44
CA LEU A 141 -15.73 -1.55 17.64
C LEU A 141 -16.01 -0.09 18.02
N SER A 142 -16.88 0.58 17.26
CA SER A 142 -17.28 1.98 17.48
C SER A 142 -17.93 2.18 18.85
N ASN A 143 -18.70 1.20 19.34
CA ASN A 143 -19.41 1.28 20.60
C ASN A 143 -18.58 0.87 21.82
N ARG A 144 -17.91 -0.29 21.76
CA ARG A 144 -17.20 -0.91 22.90
C ARG A 144 -15.74 -0.48 23.01
N HIS A 145 -15.02 -0.43 21.89
CA HIS A 145 -13.57 -0.18 21.86
C HIS A 145 -13.25 1.05 21.01
N ARG A 146 -13.80 2.19 21.40
CA ARG A 146 -13.76 3.43 20.62
C ARG A 146 -12.34 3.93 20.31
N TRP A 147 -11.34 3.59 21.12
CA TRP A 147 -9.94 3.91 20.83
C TRP A 147 -9.42 3.13 19.60
N LEU A 148 -9.74 1.83 19.47
CA LEU A 148 -9.40 1.03 18.29
C LEU A 148 -10.10 1.55 17.03
N TYR A 149 -11.33 2.02 17.17
CA TYR A 149 -12.07 2.63 16.07
C TYR A 149 -11.38 3.88 15.52
N PHE A 150 -10.89 4.77 16.39
CA PHE A 150 -10.09 5.92 15.96
C PHE A 150 -8.69 5.52 15.44
N LEU A 151 -8.11 4.43 15.96
CA LEU A 151 -6.86 3.89 15.44
C LEU A 151 -7.04 3.33 14.02
N LEU A 152 -8.15 2.63 13.75
CA LEU A 152 -8.52 2.18 12.39
C LEU A 152 -8.67 3.38 11.43
N HIS A 153 -9.28 4.48 11.90
CA HIS A 153 -9.35 5.71 11.13
C HIS A 153 -7.96 6.27 10.81
N ALA A 154 -7.06 6.35 11.79
CA ALA A 154 -5.69 6.81 11.58
C ALA A 154 -4.90 5.89 10.65
N LEU A 155 -5.14 4.56 10.69
CA LEU A 155 -4.58 3.60 9.75
C LEU A 155 -5.08 3.86 8.32
N CYS A 156 -6.37 4.17 8.13
CA CYS A 156 -6.89 4.53 6.80
C CYS A 156 -6.20 5.79 6.25
N VAL A 157 -5.99 6.81 7.08
CA VAL A 157 -5.24 8.02 6.71
C VAL A 157 -3.79 7.67 6.34
N PHE A 158 -3.13 6.86 7.17
CA PHE A 158 -1.76 6.40 6.91
C PHE A 158 -1.64 5.73 5.53
N VAL A 159 -2.51 4.75 5.28
CA VAL A 159 -2.48 3.92 4.07
C VAL A 159 -2.81 4.71 2.82
N VAL A 160 -3.82 5.60 2.87
CA VAL A 160 -4.16 6.42 1.69
C VAL A 160 -3.04 7.42 1.38
N MET A 161 -2.35 7.96 2.39
CA MET A 161 -1.25 8.89 2.17
C MET A 161 -0.03 8.21 1.55
N LEU A 162 0.26 6.95 1.90
CA LEU A 162 1.31 6.16 1.26
C LEU A 162 1.09 5.97 -0.25
N VAL A 163 -0.17 5.97 -0.70
CA VAL A 163 -0.54 5.85 -2.12
C VAL A 163 -0.62 7.22 -2.79
N THR A 164 -1.27 8.19 -2.15
CA THR A 164 -1.64 9.45 -2.79
C THR A 164 -0.50 10.46 -2.87
N LEU A 165 0.36 10.53 -1.85
CA LEU A 165 1.45 11.51 -1.81
C LEU A 165 2.47 11.32 -2.96
N PRO A 166 2.95 10.10 -3.27
CA PRO A 166 3.85 9.90 -4.40
C PRO A 166 3.21 10.25 -5.76
N ILE A 167 1.89 10.05 -5.87
CA ILE A 167 1.16 10.23 -7.14
C ILE A 167 0.82 11.70 -7.37
N MET A 168 0.30 12.39 -6.35
CA MET A 168 -0.21 13.75 -6.48
C MET A 168 0.89 14.80 -6.31
N LEU A 169 1.86 14.55 -5.42
CA LEU A 169 2.90 15.51 -5.06
C LEU A 169 4.29 15.09 -5.56
N SER A 170 4.40 13.98 -6.29
CA SER A 170 5.68 13.43 -6.78
C SER A 170 6.72 13.19 -5.69
N LEU A 171 6.27 12.97 -4.44
CA LEU A 171 7.13 12.72 -3.31
C LEU A 171 7.71 11.31 -3.36
N THR A 172 8.96 11.15 -2.95
CA THR A 172 9.60 9.85 -2.83
C THR A 172 8.82 8.93 -1.88
N THR A 173 9.03 7.62 -2.00
CA THR A 173 8.45 6.65 -1.06
C THR A 173 8.81 6.99 0.40
N GLY A 174 10.05 7.46 0.64
CA GLY A 174 10.51 7.84 1.98
C GLY A 174 9.86 9.11 2.54
N GLU A 175 9.77 10.17 1.74
CA GLU A 175 9.09 11.41 2.15
C GLU A 175 7.61 11.15 2.44
N SER A 176 6.96 10.38 1.57
CA SER A 176 5.56 9.99 1.73
C SER A 176 5.35 9.16 2.99
N LEU A 177 6.25 8.23 3.31
CA LEU A 177 6.21 7.46 4.54
C LEU A 177 6.29 8.36 5.79
N ILE A 178 7.25 9.29 5.84
CA ILE A 178 7.41 10.20 6.99
C ILE A 178 6.14 11.04 7.18
N LEU A 179 5.63 11.67 6.12
CA LEU A 179 4.41 12.47 6.19
C LEU A 179 3.19 11.63 6.59
N SER A 180 3.09 10.39 6.12
CA SER A 180 2.03 9.46 6.50
C SER A 180 2.11 9.10 7.98
N ILE A 181 3.32 8.85 8.53
CA ILE A 181 3.52 8.58 9.96
C ILE A 181 3.08 9.79 10.80
N LEU A 182 3.51 11.00 10.42
CA LEU A 182 3.15 12.22 11.13
C LEU A 182 1.63 12.45 11.11
N ALA A 183 0.98 12.25 9.97
CA ALA A 183 -0.47 12.32 9.87
C ALA A 183 -1.14 11.25 10.74
N MET A 184 -0.70 10.00 10.68
CA MET A 184 -1.24 8.93 11.53
C MET A 184 -1.16 9.26 13.03
N MET A 185 -0.03 9.81 13.49
CA MET A 185 0.13 10.28 14.87
C MET A 185 -0.88 11.38 15.21
N PHE A 186 -1.06 12.37 14.33
CA PHE A 186 -2.02 13.45 14.52
C PHE A 186 -3.47 12.94 14.54
N PHE A 187 -3.88 12.15 13.56
CA PHE A 187 -5.24 11.60 13.46
C PHE A 187 -5.54 10.56 14.55
N SER A 188 -4.51 9.99 15.21
CA SER A 188 -4.64 9.12 16.38
C SER A 188 -4.89 9.86 17.69
N LEU A 189 -4.81 11.20 17.74
CA LEU A 189 -5.03 11.96 18.97
C LEU A 189 -6.34 11.62 19.68
N PRO A 190 -7.52 11.52 19.01
CA PRO A 190 -8.75 11.13 19.69
C PRO A 190 -8.71 9.71 20.27
N SER A 191 -7.94 8.80 19.66
CA SER A 191 -7.73 7.44 20.18
C SER A 191 -7.00 7.48 21.51
N VAL A 192 -5.86 8.18 21.58
CA VAL A 192 -5.02 8.23 22.77
C VAL A 192 -5.67 9.06 23.89
N ILE A 193 -6.35 10.16 23.55
CA ILE A 193 -7.14 10.94 24.52
C ILE A 193 -8.26 10.07 25.11
N GLY A 194 -8.94 9.28 24.28
CA GLY A 194 -9.98 8.36 24.72
C GLY A 194 -9.45 7.24 25.64
N LEU A 195 -8.25 6.74 25.36
CA LEU A 195 -7.58 5.68 26.12
C LEU A 195 -7.07 6.17 27.48
N LEU A 196 -6.31 7.28 27.49
CA LEU A 196 -5.60 7.74 28.69
C LEU A 196 -6.41 8.71 29.57
N LYS A 197 -7.42 9.39 28.99
CA LYS A 197 -8.19 10.48 29.63
C LYS A 197 -7.24 11.40 30.44
N PRO A 198 -6.31 12.09 29.75
CA PRO A 198 -5.21 12.77 30.41
C PRO A 198 -5.71 13.88 31.34
N ALA A 199 -5.27 13.81 32.59
CA ALA A 199 -5.47 14.81 33.63
C ALA A 199 -4.14 14.92 34.39
N GLY A 200 -3.53 16.11 34.38
CA GLY A 200 -2.20 16.35 34.92
C GLY A 200 -1.05 16.04 33.95
N ILE A 201 0.16 16.52 34.29
CA ILE A 201 1.32 16.52 33.39
C ILE A 201 1.82 15.11 33.03
N THR A 202 1.75 14.15 33.96
CA THR A 202 2.23 12.78 33.75
C THR A 202 1.46 12.06 32.65
N ARG A 203 0.12 12.21 32.60
CA ARG A 203 -0.69 11.59 31.55
C ARG A 203 -0.56 12.30 30.20
N TRP A 204 -0.27 13.60 30.20
CA TRP A 204 0.09 14.32 28.98
C TRP A 204 1.42 13.83 28.42
N LEU A 205 2.43 13.64 29.27
CA LEU A 205 3.71 13.04 28.88
C LEU A 205 3.53 11.60 28.40
N ALA A 206 2.69 10.80 29.07
CA ALA A 206 2.38 9.44 28.63
C ALA A 206 1.68 9.41 27.25
N MET A 207 0.80 10.38 26.96
CA MET A 207 0.18 10.51 25.64
C MET A 207 1.21 10.82 24.56
N ILE A 208 2.10 11.79 24.79
CA ILE A 208 3.19 12.11 23.85
C ILE A 208 4.08 10.89 23.66
N GLY A 209 4.44 10.20 24.75
CA GLY A 209 5.19 8.95 24.72
C GLY A 209 4.52 7.88 23.85
N LEU A 210 3.21 7.66 24.00
CA LEU A 210 2.49 6.67 23.21
C LEU A 210 2.44 7.04 21.72
N LEU A 211 2.27 8.31 21.37
CA LEU A 211 2.33 8.78 19.99
C LEU A 211 3.73 8.59 19.39
N MET A 212 4.78 8.87 20.17
CA MET A 212 6.16 8.63 19.74
C MET A 212 6.44 7.13 19.56
N VAL A 213 5.89 6.27 20.42
CA VAL A 213 5.95 4.82 20.24
C VAL A 213 5.21 4.40 18.97
N LEU A 214 4.01 4.94 18.71
CA LEU A 214 3.27 4.66 17.47
C LEU A 214 4.07 5.08 16.22
N GLY A 215 4.65 6.28 16.22
CA GLY A 215 5.48 6.75 15.11
C GLY A 215 6.78 5.95 14.96
N GLY A 216 7.45 5.66 16.07
CA GLY A 216 8.70 4.89 16.11
C GLY A 216 8.51 3.44 15.68
N THR A 217 7.39 2.81 16.06
CA THR A 217 7.04 1.46 15.60
C THR A 217 6.76 1.45 14.10
N ALA A 218 5.98 2.41 13.57
CA ALA A 218 5.74 2.53 12.13
C ALA A 218 7.03 2.77 11.33
N TRP A 219 7.93 3.63 11.83
CA TRP A 219 9.24 3.86 11.20
C TRP A 219 10.16 2.64 11.26
N SER A 220 10.13 1.90 12.37
CA SER A 220 10.93 0.68 12.53
C SER A 220 10.41 -0.44 11.62
N ALA A 221 9.10 -0.54 11.46
CA ALA A 221 8.43 -1.47 10.56
C ALA A 221 8.44 -1.02 9.08
N ARG A 222 9.14 0.06 8.71
CA ARG A 222 9.13 0.61 7.34
C ARG A 222 9.48 -0.42 6.26
N THR A 223 10.38 -1.36 6.54
CA THR A 223 10.79 -2.39 5.58
C THR A 223 9.68 -3.42 5.33
N TRP A 224 8.71 -3.52 6.23
CA TRP A 224 7.52 -4.35 6.12
C TRP A 224 6.38 -3.62 5.40
N ILE A 225 6.56 -2.37 4.98
CA ILE A 225 5.54 -1.64 4.23
C ILE A 225 5.88 -1.73 2.74
N PRO A 226 5.04 -2.37 1.91
CA PRO A 226 5.25 -2.37 0.46
C PRO A 226 5.31 -0.94 -0.09
N PRO A 227 6.20 -0.63 -1.05
CA PRO A 227 6.21 0.67 -1.70
C PRO A 227 5.04 0.75 -2.69
N ALA A 228 3.88 1.21 -2.22
CA ALA A 228 2.59 1.05 -2.90
C ALA A 228 2.53 1.51 -4.37
N THR A 229 3.40 2.44 -4.78
CA THR A 229 3.40 3.02 -6.12
C THR A 229 4.59 2.58 -6.99
N LEU A 230 5.47 1.72 -6.46
CA LEU A 230 6.63 1.19 -7.16
C LEU A 230 6.53 -0.33 -7.32
N TRP A 231 6.66 -0.81 -8.54
CA TRP A 231 6.72 -2.24 -8.81
C TRP A 231 7.63 -2.58 -9.98
N LEU A 232 8.16 -3.81 -9.98
CA LEU A 232 8.89 -4.34 -11.12
C LEU A 232 7.92 -4.70 -12.25
N SER A 233 8.14 -4.13 -13.43
CA SER A 233 7.47 -4.49 -14.68
C SER A 233 8.28 -5.52 -15.49
N GLY A 234 9.56 -5.70 -15.17
CA GLY A 234 10.40 -6.73 -15.77
C GLY A 234 11.80 -6.79 -15.15
N SER A 235 12.46 -7.93 -15.32
CA SER A 235 13.84 -8.16 -14.88
C SER A 235 14.56 -9.14 -15.80
N ALA A 236 15.88 -9.01 -15.90
CA ALA A 236 16.71 -9.97 -16.64
C ALA A 236 18.12 -10.06 -16.05
N LEU A 237 18.74 -11.22 -16.23
CA LEU A 237 20.16 -11.45 -16.02
C LEU A 237 20.83 -11.63 -17.38
N SER A 238 22.01 -11.03 -17.56
CA SER A 238 22.62 -10.96 -18.89
C SER A 238 24.14 -10.84 -18.83
N PRO A 239 24.90 -11.51 -19.71
CA PRO A 239 26.35 -11.36 -19.80
C PRO A 239 26.77 -10.04 -20.47
N SER A 240 25.92 -9.46 -21.31
CA SER A 240 26.19 -8.17 -21.97
C SER A 240 24.96 -7.26 -22.01
N PHE A 241 25.18 -5.99 -22.34
CA PHE A 241 24.12 -4.97 -22.33
C PHE A 241 24.31 -3.97 -23.46
N ASP A 242 23.25 -3.72 -24.22
CA ASP A 242 23.18 -2.67 -25.23
C ASP A 242 22.76 -1.36 -24.55
N THR A 243 23.72 -0.46 -24.34
CA THR A 243 23.52 0.81 -23.62
C THR A 243 22.67 1.80 -24.42
N ALA A 244 22.74 1.77 -25.75
CA ALA A 244 21.97 2.64 -26.63
C ALA A 244 20.48 2.22 -26.64
N ALA A 245 20.20 0.92 -26.84
CA ALA A 245 18.84 0.39 -26.80
C ALA A 245 18.29 0.23 -25.37
N ARG A 246 19.18 0.24 -24.36
CA ARG A 246 18.91 -0.07 -22.95
C ARG A 246 18.28 -1.45 -22.79
N GLN A 247 18.92 -2.46 -23.38
CA GLN A 247 18.43 -3.83 -23.40
C GLN A 247 19.54 -4.84 -23.02
N PRO A 248 19.20 -5.87 -22.24
CA PRO A 248 20.07 -7.03 -22.02
C PRO A 248 20.31 -7.80 -23.34
N ARG A 249 21.49 -8.44 -23.45
CA ARG A 249 21.93 -9.17 -24.64
C ARG A 249 22.76 -10.41 -24.28
N GLY A 250 22.71 -11.40 -25.17
CA GLY A 250 23.53 -12.60 -25.08
C GLY A 250 22.99 -13.61 -24.07
N SER A 251 23.65 -14.77 -24.01
CA SER A 251 23.30 -15.86 -23.12
C SER A 251 24.56 -16.47 -22.51
N MET A 252 24.49 -16.81 -21.22
CA MET A 252 25.61 -17.40 -20.48
C MET A 252 25.10 -18.20 -19.28
N THR A 253 25.59 -19.42 -19.11
CA THR A 253 25.39 -20.19 -17.87
C THR A 253 26.21 -19.56 -16.75
N LEU A 254 25.60 -19.36 -15.60
CA LEU A 254 26.25 -18.70 -14.46
C LEU A 254 27.16 -19.68 -13.71
N THR A 255 28.37 -19.90 -14.22
CA THR A 255 29.44 -20.62 -13.51
C THR A 255 30.36 -19.61 -12.79
N PRO A 256 31.09 -20.02 -11.74
CA PRO A 256 32.08 -19.16 -11.06
C PRO A 256 33.05 -18.51 -12.04
N GLN A 257 33.65 -19.29 -12.94
CA GLN A 257 34.60 -18.80 -13.94
C GLN A 257 33.97 -17.79 -14.91
N ALA A 258 32.72 -18.01 -15.32
CA ALA A 258 32.01 -17.10 -16.22
C ALA A 258 31.74 -15.74 -15.56
N LEU A 259 31.37 -15.75 -14.28
CA LEU A 259 31.14 -14.52 -13.51
C LEU A 259 32.42 -13.75 -13.21
N GLU A 260 33.51 -14.43 -12.86
CA GLU A 260 34.80 -13.79 -12.62
C GLU A 260 35.37 -13.13 -13.89
N SER A 261 35.15 -13.74 -15.06
CA SER A 261 35.71 -13.26 -16.33
C SER A 261 34.86 -12.17 -17.02
N ARG A 262 33.53 -12.27 -16.96
CA ARG A 262 32.61 -11.38 -17.70
C ARG A 262 31.76 -10.48 -16.82
N GLY A 263 31.65 -10.81 -15.53
CA GLY A 263 30.69 -10.20 -14.64
C GLY A 263 29.24 -10.54 -15.00
N LEU A 264 28.30 -9.78 -14.43
CA LEU A 264 26.87 -9.98 -14.65
C LEU A 264 26.13 -8.66 -14.68
N PHE A 265 25.31 -8.47 -15.72
CA PHE A 265 24.33 -7.41 -15.77
C PHE A 265 23.03 -7.86 -15.13
N VAL A 266 22.49 -7.00 -14.28
CA VAL A 266 21.12 -7.11 -13.76
C VAL A 266 20.32 -5.96 -14.33
N TYR A 267 19.31 -6.30 -15.11
CA TYR A 267 18.35 -5.35 -15.65
C TYR A 267 17.07 -5.37 -14.83
N THR A 268 16.52 -4.19 -14.57
CA THR A 268 15.22 -4.00 -13.95
C THR A 268 14.44 -2.92 -14.68
N ALA A 269 13.16 -3.18 -14.92
CA ALA A 269 12.19 -2.19 -15.34
C ALA A 269 11.27 -1.90 -14.15
N ILE A 270 11.25 -0.66 -13.69
CA ILE A 270 10.52 -0.26 -12.48
C ILE A 270 9.46 0.76 -12.86
N ARG A 271 8.20 0.40 -12.69
CA ARG A 271 7.10 1.34 -12.88
C ARG A 271 7.00 2.27 -11.67
N ALA A 272 6.85 3.56 -11.95
CA ALA A 272 6.76 4.63 -10.97
C ALA A 272 5.81 5.74 -11.46
N PRO A 273 5.15 6.48 -10.55
CA PRO A 273 4.27 7.60 -10.90
C PRO A 273 4.99 8.68 -11.71
N ARG A 274 4.26 9.36 -12.60
CA ARG A 274 4.80 10.48 -13.38
C ARG A 274 5.31 11.58 -12.44
N GLY A 275 6.50 12.11 -12.73
CA GLY A 275 7.12 13.17 -11.93
C GLY A 275 7.98 12.66 -10.78
N LEU A 276 7.78 11.41 -10.34
CA LEU A 276 8.61 10.81 -9.28
C LEU A 276 10.07 10.72 -9.73
N ARG A 277 10.98 11.18 -8.87
CA ARG A 277 12.42 10.93 -8.96
C ARG A 277 12.87 10.26 -7.67
N GLU A 278 13.22 8.98 -7.73
CA GLU A 278 13.55 8.21 -6.53
C GLU A 278 14.93 7.55 -6.64
N LYS A 279 15.65 7.55 -5.51
CA LYS A 279 16.87 6.78 -5.34
C LYS A 279 16.52 5.39 -4.85
N ILE A 280 16.89 4.39 -5.64
CA ILE A 280 16.78 2.98 -5.30
C ILE A 280 18.16 2.34 -5.29
N TYR A 281 18.22 1.07 -4.90
CA TYR A 281 19.44 0.30 -4.85
C TYR A 281 19.20 -1.10 -5.40
N HIS A 282 20.17 -1.59 -6.18
CA HIS A 282 20.38 -3.02 -6.35
C HIS A 282 21.27 -3.51 -5.21
N VAL A 283 20.71 -4.31 -4.32
CA VAL A 283 21.41 -4.91 -3.17
C VAL A 283 21.70 -6.37 -3.52
N TRP A 284 22.97 -6.65 -3.78
CA TRP A 284 23.46 -7.99 -4.08
C TRP A 284 23.67 -8.75 -2.78
N ARG A 285 23.14 -9.97 -2.75
CA ARG A 285 23.31 -10.93 -1.69
C ARG A 285 23.85 -12.24 -2.23
N HIS A 286 24.74 -12.82 -1.45
CA HIS A 286 25.29 -14.16 -1.65
C HIS A 286 25.05 -14.93 -0.36
N ASP A 287 24.33 -16.06 -0.45
CA ASP A 287 23.87 -16.86 0.68
C ASP A 287 23.32 -16.01 1.85
N ASP A 288 22.38 -15.12 1.50
CA ASP A 288 21.67 -14.18 2.38
C ASP A 288 22.52 -13.04 2.99
N ALA A 289 23.84 -13.06 2.82
CA ALA A 289 24.74 -11.97 3.23
C ALA A 289 24.78 -10.87 2.17
N VAL A 290 24.66 -9.61 2.59
CA VAL A 290 24.78 -8.45 1.68
C VAL A 290 26.24 -8.24 1.32
N VAL A 291 26.56 -8.35 0.03
CA VAL A 291 27.93 -8.17 -0.48
C VAL A 291 28.13 -6.81 -1.15
N GLU A 292 27.07 -6.25 -1.76
CA GLU A 292 27.19 -4.99 -2.47
C GLU A 292 25.86 -4.24 -2.52
N ARG A 293 25.92 -2.91 -2.53
CA ARG A 293 24.75 -2.04 -2.65
C ARG A 293 25.02 -0.91 -3.64
N ILE A 294 24.44 -1.02 -4.84
CA ILE A 294 24.66 -0.10 -5.95
C ILE A 294 23.46 0.85 -6.08
N ALA A 295 23.70 2.16 -6.01
CA ALA A 295 22.66 3.17 -6.09
C ALA A 295 22.25 3.50 -7.54
N LEU A 296 20.95 3.66 -7.78
CA LEU A 296 20.37 4.03 -9.06
C LEU A 296 19.33 5.14 -8.84
N ILE A 297 19.20 6.06 -9.79
CA ILE A 297 18.15 7.08 -9.79
C ILE A 297 17.14 6.74 -10.86
N ILE A 298 15.90 6.46 -10.45
CA ILE A 298 14.79 6.18 -11.35
C ILE A 298 13.92 7.43 -11.53
N ARG A 299 13.27 7.53 -12.69
CA ARG A 299 12.27 8.56 -12.98
C ARG A 299 10.99 7.92 -13.48
N GLY A 300 9.86 8.27 -12.89
CA GLY A 300 8.58 7.73 -13.32
C GLY A 300 7.96 8.48 -14.51
N GLY A 301 6.86 7.93 -15.03
CA GLY A 301 6.12 8.50 -16.17
C GLY A 301 6.10 7.66 -17.44
N ARG A 302 6.64 6.44 -17.42
CA ARG A 302 6.51 5.45 -18.52
C ARG A 302 5.75 4.23 -18.06
N ASP A 303 4.81 3.75 -18.86
CA ASP A 303 4.02 2.56 -18.54
C ASP A 303 4.85 1.28 -18.54
N GLU A 304 5.89 1.20 -19.38
CA GLU A 304 6.85 0.08 -19.36
C GLU A 304 7.79 0.12 -18.14
N GLY A 305 7.80 1.24 -17.39
CA GLY A 305 8.73 1.49 -16.30
C GLY A 305 10.06 2.10 -16.72
N TYR A 306 10.79 2.63 -15.74
CA TYR A 306 12.16 3.11 -15.90
C TYR A 306 13.11 1.92 -16.00
N ARG A 307 13.83 1.85 -17.12
CA ARG A 307 14.84 0.82 -17.38
C ARG A 307 16.13 1.19 -16.67
N ALA A 308 16.51 0.41 -15.66
CA ALA A 308 17.76 0.53 -14.93
C ALA A 308 18.56 -0.76 -15.05
N TRP A 309 19.89 -0.64 -14.93
CA TRP A 309 20.77 -1.81 -14.89
C TRP A 309 21.99 -1.54 -14.03
N THR A 310 22.59 -2.61 -13.52
CA THR A 310 23.89 -2.60 -12.85
C THR A 310 24.77 -3.69 -13.43
N HIS A 311 26.04 -3.41 -13.64
CA HIS A 311 27.05 -4.40 -14.01
C HIS A 311 27.91 -4.69 -12.79
N LYS A 312 27.84 -5.91 -12.25
CA LYS A 312 28.78 -6.36 -11.24
C LYS A 312 29.94 -7.05 -11.95
N GLN A 313 31.15 -6.51 -11.78
CA GLN A 313 32.37 -7.03 -12.39
C GLN A 313 33.21 -7.84 -11.41
N ASN A 314 33.25 -7.40 -10.15
CA ASN A 314 34.09 -8.04 -9.15
C ASN A 314 33.28 -9.08 -8.36
N PHE A 315 33.52 -10.35 -8.66
CA PHE A 315 33.06 -11.51 -7.89
C PHE A 315 34.28 -12.10 -7.17
N SER A 316 34.53 -11.66 -5.94
CA SER A 316 35.69 -12.09 -5.15
C SER A 316 35.30 -13.11 -4.08
N GLY A 317 36.13 -14.11 -3.83
CA GLY A 317 35.90 -15.13 -2.81
C GLY A 317 35.13 -16.33 -3.36
N GLU A 318 34.30 -16.96 -2.52
CA GLU A 318 33.44 -18.06 -2.95
C GLU A 318 32.28 -17.53 -3.81
N VAL A 319 32.26 -17.86 -5.10
CA VAL A 319 31.25 -17.35 -6.05
C VAL A 319 30.08 -18.33 -6.23
N ALA A 320 30.31 -19.63 -6.05
CA ALA A 320 29.27 -20.65 -6.13
C ALA A 320 28.20 -20.44 -5.03
N GLY A 321 26.97 -20.87 -5.29
CA GLY A 321 25.88 -20.80 -4.32
C GLY A 321 24.70 -19.94 -4.77
N ARG A 322 23.87 -19.52 -3.80
CA ARG A 322 22.63 -18.79 -4.07
C ARG A 322 22.87 -17.30 -4.05
N TRP A 323 22.48 -16.65 -5.14
CA TRP A 323 22.55 -15.21 -5.27
C TRP A 323 21.15 -14.60 -5.35
N GLN A 324 21.04 -13.40 -4.79
CA GLN A 324 19.82 -12.60 -4.85
C GLN A 324 20.16 -11.13 -5.04
N VAL A 325 19.45 -10.48 -5.95
CA VAL A 325 19.53 -9.04 -6.16
C VAL A 325 18.19 -8.43 -5.79
N ASP A 326 18.17 -7.74 -4.66
CA ASP A 326 17.00 -6.99 -4.22
C ASP A 326 17.01 -5.59 -4.80
N VAL A 327 15.85 -5.17 -5.29
CA VAL A 327 15.58 -3.78 -5.65
C VAL A 327 14.90 -3.13 -4.46
N VAL A 328 15.56 -2.17 -3.82
CA VAL A 328 15.06 -1.51 -2.59
C VAL A 328 15.05 0.00 -2.71
N THR A 329 14.07 0.65 -2.10
CA THR A 329 14.04 2.11 -1.94
C THR A 329 15.15 2.58 -1.00
N GLN A 330 15.36 3.90 -0.94
CA GLN A 330 16.28 4.50 0.03
C GLN A 330 15.92 4.19 1.49
N THR A 331 14.63 4.04 1.81
CA THR A 331 14.14 3.70 3.15
C THR A 331 14.18 2.20 3.47
N GLY A 332 14.59 1.36 2.52
CA GLY A 332 14.73 -0.09 2.70
C GLY A 332 13.46 -0.89 2.38
N GLN A 333 12.46 -0.27 1.74
CA GLN A 333 11.29 -0.98 1.24
C GLN A 333 11.67 -1.76 -0.01
N ARG A 334 11.41 -3.07 -0.02
CA ARG A 334 11.71 -3.93 -1.16
C ARG A 334 10.63 -3.74 -2.24
N ILE A 335 11.07 -3.45 -3.46
CA ILE A 335 10.24 -3.33 -4.68
C ILE A 335 10.17 -4.70 -5.38
N GLY A 336 11.26 -5.46 -5.35
CA GLY A 336 11.31 -6.82 -5.89
C GLY A 336 12.68 -7.47 -5.71
N SER A 337 12.80 -8.71 -6.15
CA SER A 337 14.00 -9.53 -5.98
C SER A 337 14.21 -10.46 -7.17
N ILE A 338 15.45 -10.58 -7.63
CA ILE A 338 15.87 -11.51 -8.67
C ILE A 338 16.76 -12.55 -8.01
N ARG A 339 16.47 -13.83 -8.17
CA ARG A 339 17.26 -14.93 -7.59
C ARG A 339 17.89 -15.75 -8.70
N PHE A 340 19.12 -16.19 -8.48
CA PHE A 340 19.83 -17.09 -9.38
C PHE A 340 20.83 -17.95 -8.60
N THR A 341 21.18 -19.08 -9.18
CA THR A 341 22.15 -20.02 -8.63
C THR A 341 23.39 -20.03 -9.51
N VAL A 342 24.56 -19.98 -8.86
CA VAL A 342 25.86 -20.12 -9.51
C VAL A 342 26.43 -21.49 -9.17
N SER A 343 26.74 -22.28 -10.17
CA SER A 343 27.27 -23.65 -10.01
C SER A 343 28.02 -24.07 -11.27
N ASP A 344 28.87 -25.09 -11.17
CA ASP A 344 29.50 -25.76 -12.33
C ASP A 344 28.63 -26.87 -12.93
N ASP A 345 27.55 -27.25 -12.24
CA ASP A 345 26.63 -28.31 -12.67
C ASP A 345 25.34 -27.77 -13.33
N ALA A 346 24.43 -28.68 -13.67
CA ALA A 346 23.16 -28.37 -14.31
C ALA A 346 22.21 -27.51 -13.46
N SER A 347 22.51 -27.25 -12.17
CA SER A 347 21.72 -26.36 -11.32
C SER A 347 21.99 -24.87 -11.55
N ALA A 348 23.04 -24.55 -12.30
CA ALA A 348 23.42 -23.19 -12.65
C ALA A 348 22.30 -22.49 -13.44
N THR A 349 22.00 -21.24 -13.07
CA THR A 349 21.00 -20.45 -13.78
C THR A 349 21.54 -20.00 -15.13
N LEU A 350 20.69 -20.02 -16.16
CA LEU A 350 20.99 -19.43 -17.46
C LEU A 350 20.64 -17.94 -17.45
N ALA A 351 21.63 -17.08 -17.65
CA ALA A 351 21.42 -15.65 -17.91
C ALA A 351 21.28 -15.44 -19.41
N ASP A 352 20.05 -15.43 -19.92
CA ASP A 352 19.71 -15.39 -21.36
C ASP A 352 19.33 -13.99 -21.89
N GLY A 353 19.38 -12.98 -21.03
CA GLY A 353 18.96 -11.62 -21.36
C GLY A 353 17.46 -11.49 -21.66
N ASN A 354 16.64 -12.52 -21.46
CA ASN A 354 15.22 -12.43 -21.69
C ASN A 354 14.54 -11.68 -20.55
N ILE A 355 13.72 -10.67 -20.88
CA ILE A 355 13.04 -9.86 -19.87
C ILE A 355 11.84 -10.64 -19.34
N GLN A 356 12.02 -11.21 -18.16
CA GLN A 356 10.98 -11.91 -17.43
C GLN A 356 10.08 -10.90 -16.73
N ARG A 357 8.76 -11.12 -16.79
CA ARG A 357 7.78 -10.36 -16.01
C ARG A 357 7.48 -11.14 -14.72
N PRO A 358 7.34 -10.48 -13.56
CA PRO A 358 7.05 -11.20 -12.33
C PRO A 358 5.70 -11.96 -12.45
N PRO A 359 5.61 -13.19 -11.92
CA PRO A 359 4.35 -13.92 -11.89
C PRO A 359 3.36 -13.25 -10.91
N GLY A 360 2.08 -13.16 -11.29
CA GLY A 360 1.04 -12.44 -10.54
C GLY A 360 0.74 -11.06 -11.13
N ILE A 361 0.07 -10.17 -10.38
CA ILE A 361 -0.37 -8.85 -10.92
C ILE A 361 0.77 -7.81 -10.82
N PRO A 362 1.77 -7.89 -11.72
CA PRO A 362 2.21 -6.72 -12.49
C PRO A 362 1.63 -6.67 -13.92
N GLY A 363 0.78 -5.67 -14.14
CA GLY A 363 -0.05 -5.50 -15.35
C GLY A 363 -1.33 -6.35 -15.28
N TRP A 364 -2.48 -5.82 -15.67
CA TRP A 364 -3.47 -6.68 -16.32
C TRP A 364 -3.67 -6.11 -17.72
N ASN A 365 -3.26 -6.87 -18.72
CA ASN A 365 -3.22 -6.43 -20.11
C ASN A 365 -4.63 -6.44 -20.69
N ILE A 366 -5.39 -5.34 -20.54
CA ILE A 366 -6.77 -5.19 -21.06
C ILE A 366 -6.80 -5.21 -22.61
N ARG A 367 -5.64 -5.20 -23.29
CA ARG A 367 -5.58 -5.30 -24.76
C ARG A 367 -6.16 -6.59 -25.35
N HIS A 368 -6.41 -7.63 -24.55
CA HIS A 368 -7.17 -8.81 -25.01
C HIS A 368 -8.69 -8.71 -24.75
N LEU A 369 -9.14 -7.77 -23.91
CA LEU A 369 -10.56 -7.54 -23.61
C LEU A 369 -11.16 -6.41 -24.47
N LEU A 370 -10.34 -5.47 -24.91
CA LEU A 370 -10.67 -4.51 -25.97
C LEU A 370 -10.09 -5.07 -27.26
N GLY A 371 -10.93 -5.77 -28.04
CA GLY A 371 -10.51 -6.48 -29.24
C GLY A 371 -9.50 -5.70 -30.07
N SER A 372 -8.39 -6.34 -30.42
CA SER A 372 -7.54 -5.89 -31.51
C SER A 372 -8.41 -5.86 -32.76
N GLY A 373 -8.86 -4.66 -33.15
CA GLY A 373 -9.26 -4.40 -34.51
C GLY A 373 -8.08 -4.83 -35.39
N LYS A 374 -8.33 -5.83 -36.23
CA LYS A 374 -7.45 -6.19 -37.33
C LYS A 374 -7.14 -4.93 -38.13
N GLU A 375 -5.88 -4.55 -38.20
CA GLU A 375 -5.35 -4.01 -39.44
C GLU A 375 -4.44 -5.10 -40.00
N GLN A 376 -5.04 -5.88 -40.91
CA GLN A 376 -4.39 -6.73 -41.89
C GLN A 376 -4.36 -5.93 -43.20
N GLY A 377 -3.18 -5.80 -43.82
CA GLY A 377 -2.94 -5.46 -45.24
C GLY A 377 -3.34 -4.05 -45.66
N ASP A 378 -2.54 -3.28 -46.39
CA ASP A 378 -1.46 -3.61 -47.33
C ASP A 378 -0.24 -2.69 -47.16
#